data_AF-A0A920W4B4-F1
#
_entry.id   AF-A0A920W4B4-F1
#
_cell.length_a   1.000
_cell.length_b   1.000
_cell.length_c   1.000
_cell.angle_alpha   90.00
_cell.angle_beta   90.00
_cell.angle_gamma   90.00
#
_symmetry.space_group_name_H-M   'P 1'
#
loop_
_entity.id
_entity.type
_entity.pdbx_description
1 polymer ?
#
loop_
_entity_poly.entity_id
_entity_poly.type
_entity_poly.pdbx_seq_one_letter_code
_entity_poly.pdbx_strand_id
1 'polypeptide(L)'
;MSCHNDRLETGGFTLESLNLADVGAHPEAWEKVVRKMRAGAMPPRPRPRPDQETYDGFRFWLEDELDRVAMSNFNPGRTEPFHRLSRTEYRNVVRDLFDLDVNVEELLPADDTSYGFDNIAGVLGVSPTSMDRYLAAARKISRLAVASPVPSPTAETFRIASDLSQDRRIEGLPFGTRGGVVVEYNFPEDAEYVIDVLPDGPLRVEAHQLEVTIDGERVELLTVGKSPEDNDPRGLYTPTVGTQEIRIPVQAGPHKIGVAFLRKTSAEPEGLRKLYLRPFTGEGSGGDSRYQPYVESVTIAGPYESSGSRPVNETPSREAIFTCRPNSSAVADELACAREILFRFGRLAYRRPVTEDDVDRLMVFYERGRTNGSFDPGLRWRCGDCWSARNFSSVSSATRRI
;
A
#
# COMPACT_ATOMS: atom_id res chain seq x y z
N MET A 1 -43.05 37.45 8.20
CA MET A 1 -43.07 36.15 7.49
C MET A 1 -44.49 35.62 7.35
N SER A 2 -44.93 35.24 6.14
CA SER A 2 -46.32 34.83 5.91
C SER A 2 -46.57 33.32 5.87
N CYS A 3 -45.55 32.47 5.64
CA CYS A 3 -45.72 31.03 5.39
C CYS A 3 -45.09 30.10 6.45
N HIS A 4 -43.92 30.47 6.98
CA HIS A 4 -43.15 29.66 7.92
C HIS A 4 -43.16 30.30 9.32
N ASN A 5 -44.35 30.44 9.89
CA ASN A 5 -44.58 30.98 11.23
C ASN A 5 -45.29 29.93 12.09
N ASP A 6 -45.37 30.16 13.40
CA ASP A 6 -45.87 29.17 14.37
C ASP A 6 -47.37 28.88 14.21
N ARG A 7 -48.10 29.70 13.45
CA ARG A 7 -49.53 29.49 13.16
C ARG A 7 -49.76 28.60 11.95
N LEU A 8 -49.00 28.81 10.87
CA LEU A 8 -49.23 28.16 9.58
C LEU A 8 -48.28 27.00 9.32
N GLU A 9 -47.04 27.10 9.83
CA GLU A 9 -46.02 26.05 9.82
C GLU A 9 -45.92 25.29 8.47
N THR A 10 -45.91 26.02 7.36
CA THR A 10 -46.02 25.41 6.03
C THR A 10 -44.88 24.41 5.81
N GLY A 11 -45.23 23.14 5.59
CA GLY A 11 -44.25 22.06 5.42
C GLY A 11 -43.62 21.56 6.73
N GLY A 12 -44.28 21.78 7.88
CA GLY A 12 -43.78 21.37 9.20
C GLY A 12 -42.51 22.12 9.60
N PHE A 13 -42.40 23.39 9.20
CA PHE A 13 -41.22 24.22 9.42
C PHE A 13 -41.60 25.67 9.71
N THR A 14 -41.07 26.19 10.83
CA THR A 14 -41.15 27.60 11.27
C THR A 14 -39.76 28.23 11.25
N LEU A 15 -39.66 29.51 10.86
CA LEU A 15 -38.44 30.29 11.11
C LEU A 15 -38.65 31.39 12.17
N GLU A 16 -39.80 31.41 12.86
CA GLU A 16 -40.15 32.49 13.81
C GLU A 16 -39.23 32.50 15.04
N SER A 17 -38.78 31.32 15.47
CA SER A 17 -37.83 31.14 16.57
C SER A 17 -36.36 31.15 16.13
N LEU A 18 -36.08 31.24 14.82
CA LEU A 18 -34.71 31.15 14.31
C LEU A 18 -34.07 32.53 14.22
N ASN A 19 -32.88 32.67 14.81
CA ASN A 19 -32.15 33.93 14.86
C ASN A 19 -31.01 33.96 13.83
N LEU A 20 -31.03 34.94 12.93
CA LEU A 20 -29.95 35.13 11.95
C LEU A 20 -28.65 35.66 12.58
N ALA A 21 -28.70 36.22 13.80
CA ALA A 21 -27.51 36.61 14.55
C ALA A 21 -26.84 35.43 15.29
N ASP A 22 -27.51 34.28 15.36
CA ASP A 22 -26.98 33.05 15.95
C ASP A 22 -27.42 31.84 15.12
N VAL A 23 -26.80 31.72 13.95
CA VAL A 23 -27.05 30.60 13.02
C VAL A 23 -26.65 29.27 13.66
N GLY A 24 -25.67 29.28 14.57
CA GLY A 24 -25.12 28.08 15.21
C GLY A 24 -26.04 27.43 16.24
N ALA A 25 -27.05 28.12 16.76
CA ALA A 25 -28.05 27.52 17.64
C ALA A 25 -28.91 26.44 16.94
N HIS A 26 -29.14 26.59 15.63
CA HIS A 26 -30.06 25.73 14.87
C HIS A 26 -29.54 25.38 13.44
N PRO A 27 -28.34 24.80 13.30
CA PRO A 27 -27.70 24.60 12.00
C PRO A 27 -28.52 23.68 11.07
N GLU A 28 -29.13 22.62 11.60
CA GLU A 28 -29.95 21.68 10.81
C GLU A 28 -31.16 22.36 10.15
N ALA A 29 -31.76 23.35 10.82
CA ALA A 29 -32.89 24.11 10.31
C ALA A 29 -32.43 25.02 9.17
N TRP A 30 -31.33 25.74 9.35
CA TRP A 30 -30.75 26.62 8.34
C TRP A 30 -30.24 25.86 7.11
N GLU A 31 -29.65 24.67 7.27
CA GLU A 31 -29.29 23.81 6.13
C GLU A 31 -30.51 23.42 5.28
N LYS A 32 -31.68 23.17 5.90
CA LYS A 32 -32.91 22.90 5.15
C LYS A 32 -33.31 24.12 4.32
N VAL A 33 -33.15 25.33 4.85
CA VAL A 33 -33.39 26.59 4.13
C VAL A 33 -32.44 26.73 2.95
N VAL A 34 -31.13 26.56 3.18
CA VAL A 34 -30.09 26.60 2.14
C VAL A 34 -30.40 25.59 1.03
N ARG A 35 -30.76 24.34 1.36
CA ARG A 35 -31.14 23.32 0.37
C ARG A 35 -32.32 23.76 -0.51
N LYS A 36 -33.35 24.36 0.09
CA LYS A 36 -34.51 24.89 -0.66
C LYS A 36 -34.15 26.11 -1.50
N MET A 37 -33.21 26.93 -1.03
CA MET A 37 -32.70 28.09 -1.76
C MET A 37 -31.81 27.69 -2.94
N ARG A 38 -30.88 26.75 -2.76
CA ARG A 38 -30.07 26.16 -3.84
C ARG A 38 -30.92 25.57 -4.96
N ALA A 39 -32.02 24.90 -4.60
CA ALA A 39 -32.96 24.34 -5.56
C ALA A 39 -33.87 25.40 -6.22
N GLY A 40 -33.80 26.67 -5.80
CA GLY A 40 -34.71 27.72 -6.26
C GLY A 40 -36.19 27.42 -5.97
N ALA A 41 -36.47 26.57 -4.97
CA ALA A 41 -37.81 26.08 -4.66
C ALA A 41 -38.60 27.07 -3.79
N MET A 42 -37.91 27.94 -3.05
CA MET A 42 -38.50 28.92 -2.14
C MET A 42 -38.03 30.34 -2.49
N PRO A 43 -38.91 31.36 -2.45
CA PRO A 43 -40.37 31.28 -2.33
C PRO A 43 -41.03 30.57 -3.55
N PRO A 44 -42.08 29.76 -3.41
CA PRO A 44 -42.67 29.03 -4.54
C PRO A 44 -43.48 29.97 -5.45
N ARG A 45 -43.57 29.68 -6.75
CA ARG A 45 -44.45 30.44 -7.66
C ARG A 45 -45.92 30.28 -7.22
N PRO A 46 -46.78 31.31 -7.35
CA PRO A 46 -46.53 32.64 -7.94
C PRO A 46 -46.08 33.70 -6.92
N ARG A 47 -45.50 33.31 -5.76
CA ARG A 47 -45.10 34.28 -4.73
C ARG A 47 -43.98 35.19 -5.26
N PRO A 48 -43.97 36.48 -4.87
CA PRO A 48 -42.88 37.39 -5.18
C PRO A 48 -41.54 36.81 -4.70
N ARG A 49 -40.53 36.87 -5.56
CA ARG A 49 -39.15 36.52 -5.23
C ARG A 49 -38.31 37.79 -5.22
N PRO A 50 -37.30 37.89 -4.35
CA PRO A 50 -36.24 38.87 -4.50
C PRO A 50 -35.58 38.75 -5.88
N ASP A 51 -34.86 39.80 -6.28
CA ASP A 51 -33.96 39.70 -7.43
C ASP A 51 -32.85 38.67 -7.16
N GLN A 52 -32.22 38.21 -8.24
CA GLN A 52 -31.25 37.12 -8.19
C GLN A 52 -30.01 37.46 -7.33
N GLU A 53 -29.57 38.72 -7.34
CA GLU A 53 -28.40 39.16 -6.60
C GLU A 53 -28.67 39.12 -5.09
N THR A 54 -29.80 39.67 -4.65
CA THR A 54 -30.24 39.60 -3.25
C THR A 54 -30.43 38.14 -2.79
N TYR A 55 -31.00 37.30 -3.66
CA TYR A 55 -31.26 35.90 -3.37
C TYR A 55 -29.97 35.09 -3.17
N ASP A 56 -29.03 35.21 -4.11
CA ASP A 56 -27.75 34.53 -4.04
C ASP A 56 -26.87 35.09 -2.93
N GLY A 57 -26.89 36.41 -2.70
CA GLY A 57 -26.17 37.06 -1.61
C GLY A 57 -26.59 36.51 -0.23
N PHE A 58 -27.89 36.42 0.04
CA PHE A 58 -28.36 35.82 1.29
C PHE A 58 -28.02 34.33 1.39
N ARG A 59 -28.17 33.57 0.29
CA ARG A 59 -27.81 32.15 0.27
C ARG A 59 -26.33 31.93 0.61
N PHE A 60 -25.43 32.65 -0.06
CA PHE A 60 -24.00 32.50 0.13
C PHE A 60 -23.56 32.95 1.52
N TRP A 61 -24.11 34.04 2.04
CA TRP A 61 -23.83 34.46 3.41
C TRP A 61 -24.25 33.40 4.44
N LEU A 62 -25.44 32.80 4.28
CA LEU A 62 -25.93 31.78 5.20
C LEU A 62 -25.09 30.48 5.12
N GLU A 63 -24.59 30.15 3.92
CA GLU A 63 -23.65 29.05 3.72
C GLU A 63 -22.31 29.31 4.42
N ASP A 64 -21.71 30.50 4.25
CA ASP A 64 -20.44 30.86 4.90
C ASP A 64 -20.55 30.85 6.43
N GLU A 65 -21.66 31.33 6.98
CA GLU A 65 -21.87 31.35 8.43
C GLU A 65 -22.04 29.94 8.99
N LEU A 66 -22.78 29.06 8.30
CA LEU A 66 -22.88 27.65 8.67
C LEU A 66 -21.54 26.93 8.61
N ASP A 67 -20.76 27.17 7.56
CA ASP A 67 -19.42 26.59 7.40
C ASP A 67 -18.47 27.08 8.52
N ARG A 68 -18.55 28.36 8.91
CA ARG A 68 -17.78 28.93 10.02
C ARG A 68 -18.14 28.29 11.37
N VAL A 69 -19.43 28.12 11.64
CA VAL A 69 -19.91 27.41 12.84
C VAL A 69 -19.39 25.97 12.83
N ALA A 70 -19.51 25.27 11.71
CA ALA A 70 -19.05 23.88 11.56
C ALA A 70 -17.53 23.74 11.77
N MET A 71 -16.73 24.71 11.31
CA MET A 71 -15.29 24.73 11.59
C MET A 71 -14.97 24.92 13.09
N SER A 72 -15.78 25.70 13.81
CA SER A 72 -15.60 25.95 15.24
C SER A 72 -16.05 24.79 16.13
N ASN A 73 -17.04 24.02 15.69
CA ASN A 73 -17.60 22.85 16.40
C ASN A 73 -17.70 21.68 15.42
N PHE A 74 -16.55 21.16 15.00
CA PHE A 74 -16.47 20.07 14.04
C PHE A 74 -17.14 18.80 14.60
N ASN A 75 -18.34 18.52 14.11
CA ASN A 75 -19.09 17.31 14.45
C ASN A 75 -19.46 16.59 13.14
N PRO A 76 -18.72 15.54 12.75
CA PRO A 76 -18.98 14.79 11.51
C PRO A 76 -20.29 13.96 11.57
N GLY A 77 -21.10 14.12 12.61
CA GLY A 77 -22.31 13.33 12.85
C GLY A 77 -22.00 11.98 13.49
N ARG A 78 -23.02 11.11 13.54
CA ARG A 78 -22.85 9.73 14.02
C ARG A 78 -22.08 8.92 12.99
N THR A 79 -20.78 8.79 13.18
CA THR A 79 -20.00 7.79 12.46
C THR A 79 -20.39 6.40 12.99
N GLU A 80 -20.74 5.47 12.09
CA GLU A 80 -20.91 4.05 12.40
C GLU A 80 -19.68 3.51 13.18
N PRO A 81 -19.84 2.45 14.01
CA PRO A 81 -18.83 2.03 14.97
C PRO A 81 -17.52 1.62 14.29
N PHE A 82 -16.44 1.69 15.09
CA PHE A 82 -15.08 1.28 14.75
C PHE A 82 -15.01 0.22 13.65
N HIS A 83 -14.56 0.60 12.45
CA HIS A 83 -14.24 -0.34 11.39
C HIS A 83 -12.73 -0.55 11.30
N ARG A 84 -12.32 -1.73 10.86
CA ARG A 84 -10.92 -1.93 10.46
C ARG A 84 -10.65 -1.27 9.11
N LEU A 85 -9.43 -0.81 8.88
CA LEU A 85 -8.99 -0.37 7.55
C LEU A 85 -9.13 -1.52 6.54
N SER A 86 -9.63 -1.26 5.34
CA SER A 86 -9.57 -2.26 4.26
C SER A 86 -8.11 -2.58 3.88
N ARG A 87 -7.85 -3.67 3.15
CA ARG A 87 -6.53 -4.03 2.62
C ARG A 87 -5.92 -2.88 1.82
N THR A 88 -6.73 -2.23 0.99
CA THR A 88 -6.33 -1.08 0.17
C THR A 88 -5.95 0.11 1.05
N GLU A 89 -6.77 0.43 2.04
CA GLU A 89 -6.47 1.51 2.99
C GLU A 89 -5.23 1.21 3.82
N TYR A 90 -5.08 -0.03 4.28
CA TYR A 90 -3.91 -0.49 5.03
C TYR A 90 -2.62 -0.37 4.21
N ARG A 91 -2.64 -0.80 2.94
CA ARG A 91 -1.50 -0.63 2.01
C ARG A 91 -1.11 0.84 1.86
N ASN A 92 -2.09 1.70 1.62
CA ASN A 92 -1.85 3.14 1.45
C ASN A 92 -1.30 3.78 2.72
N VAL A 93 -1.82 3.40 3.89
CA VAL A 93 -1.32 3.91 5.17
C VAL A 93 0.10 3.44 5.44
N VAL A 94 0.45 2.19 5.15
CA VAL A 94 1.82 1.67 5.30
C VAL A 94 2.77 2.43 4.38
N ARG A 95 2.38 2.63 3.12
CA ARG A 95 3.16 3.43 2.17
C ARG A 95 3.33 4.87 2.64
N ASP A 96 2.26 5.53 3.07
CA ASP A 96 2.31 6.94 3.43
C ASP A 96 3.03 7.18 4.78
N LEU A 97 3.01 6.22 5.71
CA LEU A 97 3.69 6.32 7.00
C LEU A 97 5.16 5.90 6.96
N PHE A 98 5.49 4.88 6.18
CA PHE A 98 6.79 4.22 6.21
C PHE A 98 7.50 4.18 4.86
N ASP A 99 6.93 4.75 3.81
CA ASP A 99 7.47 4.64 2.44
C ASP A 99 7.80 3.19 2.05
N LEU A 100 6.86 2.29 2.37
CA LEU A 100 6.95 0.86 2.14
C LEU A 100 5.82 0.39 1.25
N ASP A 101 6.16 -0.30 0.15
CA ASP A 101 5.18 -1.10 -0.57
C ASP A 101 5.22 -2.55 -0.07
N VAL A 102 4.06 -3.07 0.29
CA VAL A 102 3.90 -4.42 0.86
C VAL A 102 2.73 -5.13 0.21
N ASN A 103 2.91 -6.43 -0.04
CA ASN A 103 1.81 -7.26 -0.52
C ASN A 103 0.82 -7.57 0.62
N VAL A 104 -0.21 -6.73 0.76
CA VAL A 104 -1.20 -6.87 1.84
C VAL A 104 -2.10 -8.10 1.66
N GLU A 105 -2.22 -8.64 0.45
CA GLU A 105 -3.06 -9.81 0.17
C GLU A 105 -2.58 -11.08 0.89
N GLU A 106 -1.27 -11.19 1.10
CA GLU A 106 -0.65 -12.27 1.87
C GLU A 106 -0.74 -12.06 3.39
N LEU A 107 -0.85 -10.80 3.82
CA LEU A 107 -0.83 -10.42 5.23
C LEU A 107 -2.21 -10.48 5.89
N LEU A 108 -3.23 -9.99 5.18
CA LEU A 108 -4.58 -9.81 5.69
C LEU A 108 -5.57 -10.65 4.91
N PRO A 109 -6.68 -11.13 5.50
CA PRO A 109 -7.77 -11.78 4.76
C PRO A 109 -8.50 -10.80 3.84
N ALA A 110 -9.24 -11.33 2.86
CA ALA A 110 -10.04 -10.50 1.94
C ALA A 110 -11.11 -9.72 2.71
N ASP A 111 -11.44 -8.54 2.21
CA ASP A 111 -12.46 -7.68 2.80
C ASP A 111 -13.85 -8.02 2.26
N ASP A 112 -14.85 -7.86 3.11
CA ASP A 112 -16.23 -8.03 2.72
C ASP A 112 -16.66 -6.85 1.84
N THR A 113 -17.22 -7.15 0.67
CA THR A 113 -17.73 -6.13 -0.25
C THR A 113 -19.22 -5.91 -0.04
N SER A 114 -19.65 -4.65 -0.02
CA SER A 114 -21.07 -4.30 0.01
C SER A 114 -21.34 -3.15 -0.96
N TYR A 115 -22.45 -3.23 -1.71
CA TYR A 115 -22.78 -2.30 -2.80
C TYR A 115 -21.64 -2.08 -3.83
N GLY A 116 -20.72 -3.04 -3.97
CA GLY A 116 -19.55 -2.93 -4.83
C GLY A 116 -18.35 -2.19 -4.24
N PHE A 117 -18.39 -1.83 -2.95
CA PHE A 117 -17.32 -1.16 -2.23
C PHE A 117 -16.79 -2.03 -1.09
N ASP A 118 -15.48 -1.96 -0.85
CA ASP A 118 -14.73 -2.71 0.16
C ASP A 118 -14.37 -1.86 1.40
N ASN A 119 -14.82 -0.60 1.46
CA ASN A 119 -14.52 0.37 2.52
C ASN A 119 -15.74 0.79 3.34
N ILE A 120 -16.80 -0.02 3.33
CA ILE A 120 -18.04 0.31 4.04
C ILE A 120 -17.92 -0.08 5.52
N ALA A 121 -17.89 0.95 6.38
CA ALA A 121 -17.75 0.83 7.83
C ALA A 121 -18.71 -0.20 8.48
N GLY A 122 -19.96 -0.26 8.01
CA GLY A 122 -20.97 -1.16 8.55
C GLY A 122 -20.76 -2.65 8.24
N VAL A 123 -19.80 -2.99 7.37
CA VAL A 123 -19.50 -4.38 6.96
C VAL A 123 -18.09 -4.80 7.41
N LEU A 124 -17.18 -3.83 7.59
CA LEU A 124 -15.81 -4.05 8.07
C LEU A 124 -15.73 -4.22 9.60
N GLY A 125 -16.39 -5.25 10.13
CA GLY A 125 -16.30 -5.63 11.53
C GLY A 125 -14.92 -6.14 11.94
N VAL A 126 -14.56 -5.96 13.22
CA VAL A 126 -13.32 -6.49 13.80
C VAL A 126 -13.61 -7.83 14.45
N SER A 127 -13.10 -8.93 13.88
CA SER A 127 -13.08 -10.26 14.52
C SER A 127 -11.74 -10.50 15.23
N PRO A 128 -11.69 -11.37 16.26
CA PRO A 128 -10.43 -11.73 16.92
C PRO A 128 -9.36 -12.23 15.94
N THR A 129 -9.75 -13.09 14.99
CA THR A 129 -8.84 -13.60 13.95
C THR A 129 -8.32 -12.50 13.05
N SER A 130 -9.18 -11.53 12.68
CA SER A 130 -8.72 -10.36 11.93
C SER A 130 -7.69 -9.59 12.76
N MET A 131 -7.98 -9.29 14.03
CA MET A 131 -7.04 -8.57 14.90
C MET A 131 -5.68 -9.27 14.96
N ASP A 132 -5.64 -10.59 15.18
CA ASP A 132 -4.38 -11.35 15.18
C ASP A 132 -3.58 -11.21 13.88
N ARG A 133 -4.26 -11.18 12.72
CA ARG A 133 -3.61 -10.99 11.41
C ARG A 133 -3.06 -9.57 11.25
N TYR A 134 -3.79 -8.54 11.67
CA TYR A 134 -3.27 -7.16 11.67
C TYR A 134 -2.08 -7.00 12.61
N LEU A 135 -2.10 -7.63 13.79
CA LEU A 135 -0.98 -7.61 14.73
C LEU A 135 0.25 -8.32 14.15
N ALA A 136 0.07 -9.45 13.47
CA ALA A 136 1.14 -10.15 12.78
C ALA A 136 1.72 -9.33 11.61
N ALA A 137 0.85 -8.72 10.80
CA ALA A 137 1.23 -7.84 9.70
C ALA A 137 2.03 -6.62 10.21
N ALA A 138 1.53 -5.95 11.25
CA ALA A 138 2.19 -4.80 11.87
C ALA A 138 3.58 -5.15 12.40
N ARG A 139 3.77 -6.36 12.98
CA ARG A 139 5.10 -6.84 13.41
C ARG A 139 6.04 -7.11 12.23
N LYS A 140 5.54 -7.64 11.10
CA LYS A 140 6.37 -7.85 9.89
C LYS A 140 6.78 -6.49 9.32
N ILE A 141 5.83 -5.58 9.13
CA ILE A 141 6.04 -4.24 8.57
C ILE A 141 6.96 -3.42 9.46
N SER A 142 6.77 -3.41 10.79
CA SER A 142 7.61 -2.60 11.68
C SER A 142 9.07 -3.01 11.65
N ARG A 143 9.36 -4.30 11.43
CA ARG A 143 10.73 -4.80 11.27
C ARG A 143 11.35 -4.37 9.95
N LEU A 144 10.59 -4.44 8.86
CA LEU A 144 11.01 -3.95 7.54
C LEU A 144 11.26 -2.44 7.58
N ALA A 145 10.37 -1.69 8.21
CA ALA A 145 10.40 -0.23 8.26
C ALA A 145 11.64 0.33 8.97
N VAL A 146 12.10 -0.32 10.04
CA VAL A 146 13.36 0.06 10.71
C VAL A 146 14.59 -0.69 10.19
N ALA A 147 14.42 -1.48 9.13
CA ALA A 147 15.45 -2.34 8.54
C ALA A 147 16.18 -3.19 9.62
N SER A 148 15.36 -3.86 10.44
CA SER A 148 15.84 -4.72 11.52
C SER A 148 16.37 -6.03 10.94
N PRO A 149 17.51 -6.54 11.45
CA PRO A 149 17.98 -7.87 11.09
C PRO A 149 16.92 -8.94 11.29
N VAL A 150 16.86 -9.88 10.35
CA VAL A 150 16.00 -11.07 10.49
C VAL A 150 16.77 -12.20 11.17
N PRO A 151 16.09 -13.05 11.97
CA PRO A 151 16.78 -13.99 12.85
C PRO A 151 17.32 -15.19 12.05
N SER A 152 16.76 -15.40 10.87
CA SER A 152 17.03 -16.51 9.97
C SER A 152 16.68 -16.07 8.54
N PRO A 153 17.37 -16.60 7.52
CA PRO A 153 16.99 -16.40 6.13
C PRO A 153 15.54 -16.86 5.87
N THR A 154 14.82 -16.12 5.05
CA THR A 154 13.50 -16.48 4.54
C THR A 154 13.56 -16.59 3.03
N ALA A 155 12.69 -17.43 2.44
CA ALA A 155 12.55 -17.57 1.01
C ALA A 155 11.14 -17.17 0.58
N GLU A 156 11.03 -16.34 -0.45
CA GLU A 156 9.78 -15.91 -1.04
C GLU A 156 9.75 -16.28 -2.52
N THR A 157 8.74 -17.03 -2.94
CA THR A 157 8.62 -17.53 -4.32
C THR A 157 7.52 -16.80 -5.07
N PHE A 158 7.92 -16.09 -6.12
CA PHE A 158 7.07 -15.39 -7.07
C PHE A 158 6.77 -16.33 -8.24
N ARG A 159 5.56 -16.88 -8.27
CA ARG A 159 5.09 -17.71 -9.39
C ARG A 159 4.51 -16.82 -10.47
N ILE A 160 4.97 -17.01 -11.71
CA ILE A 160 4.44 -16.26 -12.85
C ILE A 160 3.13 -16.93 -13.29
N ALA A 161 2.09 -16.13 -13.51
CA ALA A 161 0.81 -16.64 -13.98
C ALA A 161 0.97 -17.35 -15.33
N SER A 162 0.38 -18.55 -15.46
CA SER A 162 0.54 -19.38 -16.65
C SER A 162 -0.10 -18.80 -17.92
N ASP A 163 -1.04 -17.86 -17.76
CA ASP A 163 -1.65 -17.09 -18.84
C ASP A 163 -0.93 -15.77 -19.15
N LEU A 164 0.10 -15.39 -18.37
CA LEU A 164 0.96 -14.26 -18.70
C LEU A 164 1.80 -14.60 -19.94
N SER A 165 1.62 -13.82 -21.01
CA SER A 165 2.44 -13.92 -22.20
C SER A 165 3.91 -13.61 -21.88
N GLN A 166 4.81 -14.48 -22.34
CA GLN A 166 6.26 -14.31 -22.22
C GLN A 166 6.98 -14.27 -23.58
N ASP A 167 6.24 -13.99 -24.66
CA ASP A 167 6.80 -13.92 -26.02
C ASP A 167 7.37 -12.53 -26.35
N ARG A 168 6.96 -11.51 -25.59
CA ARG A 168 7.32 -10.11 -25.81
C ARG A 168 8.02 -9.53 -24.59
N ARG A 169 8.66 -8.37 -24.78
CA ARG A 169 9.25 -7.60 -23.68
C ARG A 169 8.17 -7.17 -22.71
N ILE A 170 8.40 -7.40 -21.43
CA ILE A 170 7.56 -6.87 -20.34
C ILE A 170 8.07 -5.48 -19.97
N GLU A 171 7.15 -4.58 -19.65
CA GLU A 171 7.51 -3.23 -19.20
C GLU A 171 8.39 -3.27 -17.94
N GLY A 172 9.40 -2.41 -17.88
CA GLY A 172 10.43 -2.43 -16.83
C GLY A 172 11.65 -3.32 -17.10
N LEU A 173 11.57 -4.28 -18.04
CA LEU A 173 12.73 -5.10 -18.41
C LEU A 173 13.60 -4.44 -19.51
N PRO A 174 14.92 -4.72 -19.54
CA PRO A 174 15.84 -4.15 -20.52
C PRO A 174 15.40 -4.35 -21.97
N PHE A 175 15.76 -3.42 -22.86
CA PHE A 175 15.51 -3.58 -24.29
C PHE A 175 16.27 -4.78 -24.85
N GLY A 176 15.66 -5.49 -25.80
CA GLY A 176 16.24 -6.71 -26.35
C GLY A 176 15.93 -7.97 -25.54
N THR A 177 15.20 -7.87 -24.43
CA THR A 177 14.66 -9.02 -23.70
C THR A 177 13.28 -9.45 -24.21
N ARG A 178 12.84 -10.64 -23.78
CA ARG A 178 11.51 -11.19 -23.96
C ARG A 178 11.09 -11.97 -22.71
N GLY A 179 9.79 -11.98 -22.45
CA GLY A 179 9.19 -12.72 -21.35
C GLY A 179 9.75 -12.30 -20.01
N GLY A 180 9.67 -13.22 -19.05
CA GLY A 180 10.20 -13.02 -17.72
C GLY A 180 9.22 -12.38 -16.75
N VAL A 181 9.77 -11.64 -15.79
CA VAL A 181 9.03 -10.94 -14.74
C VAL A 181 9.88 -9.79 -14.16
N VAL A 182 9.21 -8.73 -13.70
CA VAL A 182 9.79 -7.73 -12.80
C VAL A 182 9.19 -7.98 -11.42
N VAL A 183 10.02 -8.30 -10.44
CA VAL A 183 9.64 -8.47 -9.04
C VAL A 183 10.09 -7.25 -8.26
N GLU A 184 9.15 -6.54 -7.65
CA GLU A 184 9.45 -5.48 -6.69
C GLU A 184 9.61 -6.12 -5.32
N TYR A 185 10.80 -6.03 -4.73
CA TYR A 185 11.11 -6.67 -3.46
C TYR A 185 11.80 -5.69 -2.52
N ASN A 186 11.40 -5.70 -1.25
CA ASN A 186 12.02 -4.90 -0.23
C ASN A 186 13.00 -5.74 0.59
N PHE A 187 14.28 -5.51 0.38
CA PHE A 187 15.36 -6.22 1.05
C PHE A 187 15.50 -5.73 2.49
N PRO A 188 15.36 -6.61 3.52
CA PRO A 188 15.31 -6.19 4.91
C PRO A 188 16.61 -5.60 5.46
N GLU A 189 17.77 -6.02 4.94
CA GLU A 189 19.10 -5.55 5.38
C GLU A 189 20.16 -5.79 4.29
N ASP A 190 21.30 -5.10 4.40
CA ASP A 190 22.45 -5.31 3.51
C ASP A 190 23.05 -6.70 3.74
N ALA A 191 22.91 -7.58 2.75
CA ALA A 191 23.34 -8.96 2.88
C ALA A 191 23.54 -9.64 1.52
N GLU A 192 24.04 -10.87 1.55
CA GLU A 192 24.01 -11.77 0.41
C GLU A 192 22.62 -12.39 0.28
N TYR A 193 22.07 -12.36 -0.93
CA TYR A 193 20.80 -12.98 -1.26
C TYR A 193 21.01 -14.00 -2.37
N VAL A 194 20.15 -15.01 -2.37
CA VAL A 194 20.07 -16.02 -3.42
C VAL A 194 18.83 -15.74 -4.24
N ILE A 195 19.01 -15.52 -5.54
CA ILE A 195 17.94 -15.45 -6.52
C ILE A 195 17.93 -16.77 -7.27
N ASP A 196 16.85 -17.51 -7.08
CA ASP A 196 16.61 -18.84 -7.62
C ASP A 196 15.58 -18.75 -8.75
N VAL A 197 16.01 -18.88 -10.00
CA VAL A 197 15.13 -18.81 -11.17
C VAL A 197 14.80 -20.21 -11.66
N LEU A 198 13.52 -20.54 -11.76
CA LEU A 198 13.05 -21.77 -12.41
C LEU A 198 12.56 -21.46 -13.83
N PRO A 199 13.35 -21.79 -14.87
CA PRO A 199 12.90 -21.70 -16.25
C PRO A 199 12.18 -22.99 -16.68
N ASP A 200 11.23 -22.86 -17.61
CA ASP A 200 10.49 -24.00 -18.16
C ASP A 200 10.21 -23.79 -19.67
N GLY A 201 9.65 -24.81 -20.32
CA GLY A 201 9.37 -24.85 -21.75
C GLY A 201 10.43 -25.62 -22.56
N PRO A 202 10.54 -25.37 -23.88
CA PRO A 202 11.34 -26.20 -24.81
C PRO A 202 12.86 -25.97 -24.73
N LEU A 203 13.45 -26.07 -23.53
CA LEU A 203 14.88 -25.89 -23.24
C LEU A 203 15.80 -26.98 -23.80
N ARG A 204 15.24 -28.08 -24.33
CA ARG A 204 16.00 -29.20 -24.90
C ARG A 204 16.47 -28.98 -26.34
N VAL A 205 15.95 -27.95 -27.00
CA VAL A 205 16.16 -27.71 -28.43
C VAL A 205 17.47 -26.96 -28.66
N GLU A 206 17.69 -25.88 -27.92
CA GLU A 206 18.85 -25.00 -28.06
C GLU A 206 19.13 -24.25 -26.74
N ALA A 207 20.33 -23.67 -26.64
CA ALA A 207 20.74 -22.83 -25.51
C ALA A 207 20.11 -21.43 -25.59
N HIS A 208 19.62 -20.90 -24.47
CA HIS A 208 19.07 -19.56 -24.35
C HIS A 208 19.85 -18.75 -23.30
N GLN A 209 19.84 -17.43 -23.46
CA GLN A 209 20.46 -16.52 -22.49
C GLN A 209 19.37 -15.98 -21.56
N LEU A 210 19.51 -16.23 -20.26
CA LEU A 210 18.65 -15.74 -19.19
C LEU A 210 19.40 -14.64 -18.44
N GLU A 211 18.87 -13.43 -18.49
CA GLU A 211 19.39 -12.25 -17.83
C GLU A 211 18.68 -12.02 -16.50
N VAL A 212 19.47 -11.75 -15.46
CA VAL A 212 18.99 -11.26 -14.16
C VAL A 212 19.51 -9.84 -13.98
N THR A 213 18.62 -8.94 -13.59
CA THR A 213 18.89 -7.51 -13.39
C THR A 213 18.40 -7.05 -12.03
N ILE A 214 19.10 -6.08 -11.45
CA ILE A 214 18.64 -5.32 -10.29
C ILE A 214 18.59 -3.86 -10.71
N ASP A 215 17.44 -3.24 -10.52
CA ASP A 215 17.16 -1.83 -10.88
C ASP A 215 17.49 -1.49 -12.33
N GLY A 216 17.35 -2.49 -13.22
CA GLY A 216 17.63 -2.37 -14.65
C GLY A 216 19.09 -2.60 -15.04
N GLU A 217 20.01 -2.74 -14.09
CA GLU A 217 21.40 -3.11 -14.34
C GLU A 217 21.56 -4.64 -14.35
N ARG A 218 22.24 -5.18 -15.35
CA ARG A 218 22.51 -6.61 -15.47
C ARG A 218 23.50 -7.05 -14.39
N VAL A 219 23.05 -7.95 -13.51
CA VAL A 219 23.89 -8.55 -12.48
C VAL A 219 24.43 -9.91 -12.90
N GLU A 220 23.66 -10.68 -13.68
CA GLU A 220 24.05 -12.02 -14.12
C GLU A 220 23.48 -12.35 -15.52
N LEU A 221 24.21 -13.16 -16.29
CA LEU A 221 23.76 -13.69 -17.58
C LEU A 221 24.07 -15.17 -17.68
N LEU A 222 23.03 -15.98 -17.66
CA LEU A 222 23.13 -17.43 -17.61
C LEU A 222 22.78 -18.06 -18.96
N THR A 223 23.45 -19.17 -19.27
CA THR A 223 23.07 -20.01 -20.40
C THR A 223 22.20 -21.16 -19.91
N VAL A 224 20.93 -21.21 -20.36
CA VAL A 224 19.94 -22.21 -19.95
C VAL A 224 19.52 -23.05 -21.16
N GLY A 225 19.35 -24.36 -20.97
CA GLY A 225 18.98 -25.29 -22.04
C GLY A 225 20.20 -25.95 -22.67
N LYS A 226 19.99 -26.67 -23.77
CA LYS A 226 21.03 -27.50 -24.39
C LYS A 226 22.20 -26.66 -24.92
N SER A 227 23.36 -26.73 -24.26
CA SER A 227 24.59 -26.09 -24.73
C SER A 227 25.23 -26.89 -25.87
N PRO A 228 25.87 -26.24 -26.87
CA PRO A 228 26.64 -26.93 -27.92
C PRO A 228 27.77 -27.83 -27.40
N GLU A 229 28.25 -27.58 -26.18
CA GLU A 229 29.33 -28.33 -25.53
C GLU A 229 28.84 -29.64 -24.88
N ASP A 230 27.52 -29.81 -24.72
CA ASP A 230 26.89 -30.98 -24.13
C ASP A 230 26.75 -32.13 -25.14
N ASN A 231 27.87 -32.64 -25.63
CA ASN A 231 27.92 -33.84 -26.46
C ASN A 231 27.98 -35.10 -25.58
N ASP A 232 26.85 -35.53 -24.99
CA ASP A 232 26.74 -36.91 -24.50
C ASP A 232 26.44 -37.86 -25.68
N PRO A 233 27.38 -38.74 -26.08
CA PRO A 233 27.18 -39.67 -27.18
C PRO A 233 26.08 -40.73 -26.94
N ARG A 234 25.54 -40.85 -25.73
CA ARG A 234 24.49 -41.83 -25.38
C ARG A 234 23.06 -41.32 -25.49
N GLY A 235 22.86 -40.03 -25.78
CA GLY A 235 21.51 -39.44 -25.95
C GLY A 235 20.63 -39.45 -24.69
N LEU A 236 21.17 -39.88 -23.54
CA LEU A 236 20.53 -39.85 -22.22
C LEU A 236 20.77 -38.49 -21.56
N TYR A 237 20.45 -37.41 -22.28
CA TYR A 237 20.48 -36.07 -21.69
C TYR A 237 19.19 -35.85 -20.92
N THR A 238 19.26 -35.94 -19.59
CA THR A 238 18.34 -35.19 -18.72
C THR A 238 18.96 -33.80 -18.58
N PRO A 239 18.47 -32.76 -19.29
CA PRO A 239 18.85 -31.42 -18.90
C PRO A 239 18.43 -31.30 -17.45
N THR A 240 19.34 -30.88 -16.61
CA THR A 240 18.94 -30.24 -15.36
C THR A 240 18.22 -28.97 -15.80
N VAL A 241 16.93 -29.08 -16.11
CA VAL A 241 15.96 -27.97 -16.05
C VAL A 241 15.76 -27.72 -14.56
N GLY A 242 16.86 -27.37 -13.92
CA GLY A 242 16.94 -27.10 -12.51
C GLY A 242 16.86 -25.60 -12.32
N THR A 243 16.54 -25.23 -11.10
CA THR A 243 16.66 -23.86 -10.64
C THR A 243 18.07 -23.33 -10.92
N GLN A 244 18.13 -22.12 -11.43
CA GLN A 244 19.37 -21.36 -11.59
C GLN A 244 19.56 -20.53 -10.33
N GLU A 245 20.55 -20.91 -9.52
CA GLU A 245 20.89 -20.22 -8.26
C GLU A 245 21.93 -19.13 -8.54
N ILE A 246 21.58 -17.87 -8.25
CA ILE A 246 22.51 -16.74 -8.31
C ILE A 246 22.66 -16.15 -6.90
N ARG A 247 23.89 -16.09 -6.39
CA ARG A 247 24.20 -15.46 -5.09
C ARG A 247 24.81 -14.08 -5.31
N ILE A 248 24.20 -13.05 -4.72
CA ILE A 248 24.58 -11.65 -4.93
C ILE A 248 24.42 -10.80 -3.66
N PRO A 249 25.33 -9.84 -3.42
CA PRO A 249 25.12 -8.80 -2.42
C PRO A 249 24.04 -7.82 -2.89
N VAL A 250 23.08 -7.51 -2.02
CA VAL A 250 22.05 -6.50 -2.28
C VAL A 250 21.95 -5.57 -1.07
N GLN A 251 21.75 -4.28 -1.34
CA GLN A 251 21.50 -3.28 -0.31
C GLN A 251 20.09 -3.42 0.25
N ALA A 252 19.89 -2.95 1.48
CA ALA A 252 18.58 -2.88 2.10
C ALA A 252 17.69 -1.87 1.38
N GLY A 253 16.39 -2.14 1.36
CA GLY A 253 15.39 -1.25 0.77
C GLY A 253 14.72 -1.81 -0.48
N PRO A 254 13.88 -0.99 -1.13
CA PRO A 254 13.12 -1.40 -2.30
C PRO A 254 14.02 -1.50 -3.54
N HIS A 255 14.00 -2.66 -4.18
CA HIS A 255 14.73 -2.93 -5.42
C HIS A 255 13.82 -3.65 -6.42
N LYS A 256 14.09 -3.47 -7.72
CA LYS A 256 13.39 -4.16 -8.80
C LYS A 256 14.26 -5.25 -9.40
N ILE A 257 13.84 -6.49 -9.26
CA ILE A 257 14.54 -7.65 -9.80
C ILE A 257 13.88 -8.02 -11.12
N GLY A 258 14.58 -7.80 -12.22
CA GLY A 258 14.14 -8.21 -13.54
C GLY A 258 14.77 -9.53 -13.94
N VAL A 259 13.98 -10.53 -14.29
CA VAL A 259 14.45 -11.80 -14.83
C VAL A 259 13.84 -11.99 -16.20
N ALA A 260 14.65 -12.16 -17.25
CA ALA A 260 14.15 -12.20 -18.63
C ALA A 260 15.04 -13.03 -19.55
N PHE A 261 14.48 -13.56 -20.64
CA PHE A 261 15.31 -14.15 -21.69
C PHE A 261 15.77 -13.08 -22.68
N LEU A 262 17.00 -13.17 -23.18
CA LEU A 262 17.40 -12.36 -24.32
C LEU A 262 16.65 -12.81 -25.58
N ARG A 263 16.15 -11.84 -26.34
CA ARG A 263 15.49 -12.06 -27.62
C ARG A 263 16.53 -12.38 -28.68
N LYS A 264 16.54 -13.62 -29.17
CA LYS A 264 17.45 -14.06 -30.24
C LYS A 264 17.13 -13.49 -31.63
N THR A 265 15.84 -13.46 -31.97
CA THR A 265 15.37 -12.98 -33.27
C THR A 265 13.98 -12.37 -33.15
N SER A 266 13.66 -11.42 -34.03
CA SER A 266 12.30 -10.89 -34.22
C SER A 266 11.56 -11.59 -35.36
N ALA A 267 12.18 -12.59 -36.00
CA ALA A 267 11.54 -13.38 -37.04
C ALA A 267 10.54 -14.35 -36.41
N GLU A 268 9.26 -14.17 -36.73
CA GLU A 268 8.22 -15.14 -36.41
C GLU A 268 8.38 -16.37 -37.31
N PRO A 269 8.22 -17.60 -36.80
CA PRO A 269 8.20 -18.80 -37.64
C PRO A 269 7.12 -18.66 -38.72
N GLU A 270 7.46 -18.97 -39.98
CA GLU A 270 6.44 -19.06 -41.03
C GLU A 270 5.44 -20.18 -40.68
N GLY A 271 4.22 -19.79 -40.33
CA GLY A 271 3.16 -20.71 -39.92
C GLY A 271 1.80 -20.00 -39.86
N LEU A 272 0.73 -20.78 -39.67
CA LEU A 272 -0.62 -20.22 -39.46
C LEU A 272 -0.61 -19.34 -38.20
N ARG A 273 -0.92 -18.04 -38.36
CA ARG A 273 -1.15 -17.11 -37.24
C ARG A 273 -2.22 -17.70 -36.32
N LYS A 274 -1.82 -18.28 -35.18
CA LYS A 274 -2.75 -18.70 -34.14
C LYS A 274 -3.30 -17.44 -33.45
N LEU A 275 -4.61 -17.41 -33.22
CA LEU A 275 -5.25 -16.34 -32.45
C LEU A 275 -4.72 -16.37 -31.02
N TYR A 276 -4.17 -15.23 -30.60
CA TYR A 276 -3.49 -14.98 -29.33
C TYR A 276 -4.50 -14.88 -28.18
N LEU A 277 -5.22 -15.95 -27.88
CA LEU A 277 -6.30 -15.89 -26.87
C LEU A 277 -5.95 -16.60 -25.56
N ARG A 278 -5.01 -17.55 -25.55
CA ARG A 278 -4.43 -18.12 -24.31
C ARG A 278 -3.19 -18.97 -24.63
N PRO A 279 -1.98 -18.64 -24.16
CA PRO A 279 -0.79 -19.47 -24.38
C PRO A 279 -0.87 -20.82 -23.66
N PHE A 280 -1.70 -20.93 -22.61
CA PHE A 280 -1.86 -22.12 -21.79
C PHE A 280 -3.32 -22.61 -21.78
N THR A 281 -3.58 -23.81 -22.30
CA THR A 281 -4.94 -24.40 -22.36
C THR A 281 -5.27 -25.34 -21.19
N GLY A 282 -4.44 -25.40 -20.15
CA GLY A 282 -4.66 -26.24 -18.95
C GLY A 282 -4.01 -27.62 -19.01
N GLU A 283 -3.90 -28.27 -17.84
CA GLU A 283 -3.47 -29.67 -17.71
C GLU A 283 -4.54 -30.60 -18.28
N GLY A 284 -4.23 -31.26 -19.39
CA GLY A 284 -5.12 -32.22 -20.04
C GLY A 284 -5.36 -31.91 -21.52
N SER A 285 -4.77 -32.73 -22.37
CA SER A 285 -5.01 -32.84 -23.82
C SER A 285 -4.57 -31.69 -24.75
N GLY A 286 -4.33 -30.46 -24.25
CA GLY A 286 -3.88 -29.32 -25.08
C GLY A 286 -2.36 -29.09 -25.16
N GLY A 287 -1.61 -29.52 -24.15
CA GLY A 287 -0.16 -29.28 -24.04
C GLY A 287 0.21 -27.80 -23.83
N ASP A 288 1.46 -27.54 -23.48
CA ASP A 288 2.01 -26.19 -23.55
C ASP A 288 2.20 -25.80 -25.02
N SER A 289 1.53 -24.74 -25.47
CA SER A 289 1.60 -24.28 -26.85
C SER A 289 2.75 -23.30 -27.12
N ARG A 290 3.50 -22.94 -26.07
CA ARG A 290 4.63 -22.02 -26.15
C ARG A 290 5.82 -22.69 -26.85
N TYR A 291 6.34 -22.02 -27.87
CA TYR A 291 7.49 -22.48 -28.65
C TYR A 291 8.83 -21.97 -28.11
N GLN A 292 8.80 -21.04 -27.15
CA GLN A 292 9.99 -20.46 -26.54
C GLN A 292 9.99 -20.72 -25.03
N PRO A 293 11.18 -20.90 -24.40
CA PRO A 293 11.28 -21.00 -22.96
C PRO A 293 10.79 -19.74 -22.25
N TYR A 294 10.32 -19.92 -21.03
CA TYR A 294 9.73 -18.88 -20.19
C TYR A 294 10.17 -19.07 -18.73
N VAL A 295 9.96 -18.04 -17.91
CA VAL A 295 10.24 -18.08 -16.47
C VAL A 295 8.99 -18.58 -15.75
N GLU A 296 9.10 -19.69 -15.03
CA GLU A 296 7.99 -20.28 -14.26
C GLU A 296 7.86 -19.64 -12.88
N SER A 297 8.98 -19.52 -12.17
CA SER A 297 9.03 -18.83 -10.88
C SER A 297 10.39 -18.22 -10.59
N VAL A 298 10.41 -17.19 -9.76
CA VAL A 298 11.61 -16.60 -9.17
C VAL A 298 11.49 -16.72 -7.65
N THR A 299 12.49 -17.27 -6.98
CA THR A 299 12.56 -17.32 -5.52
C THR A 299 13.67 -16.41 -5.04
N ILE A 300 13.40 -15.59 -4.03
CA ILE A 300 14.38 -14.74 -3.38
C ILE A 300 14.58 -15.29 -1.97
N ALA A 301 15.79 -15.74 -1.67
CA ALA A 301 16.14 -16.30 -0.38
C ALA A 301 17.27 -15.51 0.29
N GLY A 302 17.15 -15.27 1.59
CA GLY A 302 18.13 -14.50 2.36
C GLY A 302 17.45 -13.75 3.50
N PRO A 303 18.16 -12.87 4.20
CA PRO A 303 19.58 -12.53 4.05
C PRO A 303 20.50 -13.65 4.53
N TYR A 304 21.52 -13.96 3.74
CA TYR A 304 22.67 -14.79 4.11
C TYR A 304 23.87 -13.91 4.46
N GLU A 305 24.74 -14.41 5.35
CA GLU A 305 25.96 -13.70 5.77
C GLU A 305 25.69 -12.22 6.11
N SER A 306 24.65 -11.95 6.91
CA SER A 306 24.25 -10.59 7.30
C SER A 306 25.50 -9.87 7.80
N SER A 307 25.93 -8.83 7.10
CA SER A 307 27.27 -8.30 7.37
C SER A 307 27.37 -7.79 8.80
N GLY A 308 26.28 -7.41 9.47
CA GLY A 308 26.27 -6.85 10.83
C GLY A 308 27.18 -5.62 11.00
N SER A 309 27.82 -5.20 9.90
CA SER A 309 29.01 -4.36 9.85
C SER A 309 28.75 -3.11 9.02
N ARG A 310 27.68 -3.08 8.23
CA ARG A 310 27.23 -1.89 7.52
C ARG A 310 26.06 -1.26 8.28
N PRO A 311 26.19 0.01 8.71
CA PRO A 311 25.07 0.71 9.31
C PRO A 311 23.95 0.82 8.26
N VAL A 312 22.77 0.32 8.60
CA VAL A 312 21.57 0.22 7.75
C VAL A 312 20.93 1.60 7.50
N ASN A 313 21.73 2.61 7.19
CA ASN A 313 21.37 4.01 7.43
C ASN A 313 20.64 4.72 6.27
N GLU A 314 20.27 4.04 5.19
CA GLU A 314 19.86 4.71 3.93
C GLU A 314 18.71 4.00 3.19
N THR A 315 17.73 3.43 3.90
CA THR A 315 16.48 3.02 3.23
C THR A 315 15.47 4.18 3.20
N PRO A 316 14.65 4.34 2.15
CA PRO A 316 13.60 5.37 2.10
C PRO A 316 12.69 5.34 3.34
N SER A 317 12.38 4.14 3.84
CA SER A 317 11.59 3.96 5.05
C SER A 317 12.26 4.49 6.31
N ARG A 318 13.57 4.32 6.44
CA ARG A 318 14.30 4.86 7.58
C ARG A 318 14.41 6.37 7.49
N GLU A 319 14.57 6.95 6.31
CA GLU A 319 14.50 8.40 6.13
C GLU A 319 13.12 8.95 6.50
N ALA A 320 12.05 8.24 6.15
CA ALA A 320 10.69 8.60 6.51
C ALA A 320 10.45 8.56 8.03
N ILE A 321 11.04 7.61 8.75
CA ILE A 321 10.83 7.43 10.20
C ILE A 321 11.79 8.29 11.05
N PHE A 322 13.08 8.22 10.77
CA PHE A 322 14.14 8.78 11.62
C PHE A 322 14.46 10.23 11.23
N THR A 323 13.50 11.14 11.44
CA THR A 323 13.70 12.59 11.18
C THR A 323 14.68 13.26 12.12
N CYS A 324 14.87 12.68 13.30
CA CYS A 324 15.87 13.10 14.27
C CYS A 324 16.88 11.97 14.46
N ARG A 325 18.17 12.29 14.40
CA ARG A 325 19.25 11.38 14.77
C ARG A 325 19.98 11.95 16.00
N PRO A 326 20.18 11.15 17.05
CA PRO A 326 20.82 11.63 18.27
C PRO A 326 22.27 12.03 17.97
N ASN A 327 22.67 13.24 18.38
CA ASN A 327 24.01 13.77 18.14
C ASN A 327 25.07 13.10 19.03
N SER A 328 24.64 12.42 20.09
CA SER A 328 25.50 11.64 20.97
C SER A 328 24.75 10.39 21.47
N SER A 329 25.48 9.40 21.98
CA SER A 329 24.88 8.23 22.65
C SER A 329 24.35 8.55 24.06
N ALA A 330 24.22 9.83 24.42
CA ALA A 330 23.63 10.23 25.68
C ALA A 330 22.14 9.88 25.68
N VAL A 331 21.68 9.28 26.78
CA VAL A 331 20.28 8.84 26.94
C VAL A 331 19.31 10.00 26.75
N ALA A 332 19.67 11.21 27.20
CA ALA A 332 18.84 12.41 27.04
C ALA A 332 18.63 12.81 25.58
N ASP A 333 19.68 12.76 24.75
CA ASP A 333 19.61 13.10 23.32
C ASP A 333 18.75 12.08 22.56
N GLU A 334 18.92 10.79 22.89
CA GLU A 334 18.13 9.71 22.31
C GLU A 334 16.64 9.79 22.73
N LEU A 335 16.34 10.17 23.97
CA LEU A 335 14.94 10.38 24.40
C LEU A 335 14.31 11.60 23.72
N ALA A 336 15.06 12.69 23.54
CA ALA A 336 14.58 13.88 22.85
C ALA A 336 14.25 13.59 21.37
N CYS A 337 15.15 12.93 20.64
CA CYS A 337 14.88 12.51 19.26
C CYS A 337 13.72 11.53 19.16
N ALA A 338 13.63 10.54 20.06
CA ALA A 338 12.53 9.59 20.06
C ALA A 338 11.18 10.29 20.24
N ARG A 339 11.08 11.25 21.17
CA ARG A 339 9.87 12.03 21.39
C ARG A 339 9.44 12.80 20.15
N GLU A 340 10.37 13.46 19.45
CA GLU A 340 10.08 14.17 18.20
C GLU A 340 9.54 13.25 17.11
N ILE A 341 10.19 12.09 16.92
CA ILE A 341 9.76 11.07 15.95
C ILE A 341 8.34 10.57 16.30
N LEU A 342 8.08 10.28 17.57
CA LEU A 342 6.77 9.80 18.03
C LEU A 342 5.67 10.87 17.90
N PHE A 343 6.00 12.15 18.07
CA PHE A 343 5.07 13.25 17.79
C PHE A 343 4.66 13.28 16.33
N ARG A 344 5.65 13.25 15.42
CA ARG A 344 5.39 13.25 13.97
C ARG A 344 4.61 12.01 13.56
N PHE A 345 5.04 10.84 14.04
CA PHE A 345 4.37 9.58 13.76
C PHE A 345 2.92 9.59 14.26
N GLY A 346 2.69 9.98 15.52
CA GLY A 346 1.35 10.06 16.09
C GLY A 346 0.43 10.99 15.30
N ARG A 347 0.95 12.11 14.78
CA ARG A 347 0.17 13.07 13.99
C ARG A 347 -0.30 12.46 12.67
N LEU A 348 0.57 11.71 12.01
CA LEU A 348 0.25 11.03 10.75
C LEU A 348 -0.67 9.81 11.00
N ALA A 349 -0.37 9.02 12.03
CA ALA A 349 -1.07 7.79 12.35
C ALA A 349 -2.49 8.05 12.89
N TYR A 350 -2.65 8.97 13.85
CA TYR A 350 -3.95 9.27 14.45
C TYR A 350 -4.76 10.28 13.63
N ARG A 351 -4.13 10.94 12.64
CA ARG A 351 -4.75 11.94 11.77
C ARG A 351 -5.49 13.05 12.53
N ARG A 352 -5.02 13.35 13.74
CA ARG A 352 -5.53 14.40 14.64
C ARG A 352 -4.37 15.11 15.34
N PRO A 353 -4.60 16.29 15.94
CA PRO A 353 -3.63 16.87 16.87
C PRO A 353 -3.23 15.87 17.96
N VAL A 354 -1.93 15.75 18.22
CA VAL A 354 -1.33 14.84 19.20
C VAL A 354 -1.00 15.63 20.47
N THR A 355 -1.32 15.08 21.63
CA THR A 355 -0.98 15.67 22.93
C THR A 355 0.28 15.05 23.52
N GLU A 356 0.87 15.68 24.54
CA GLU A 356 1.99 15.07 25.30
C GLU A 356 1.58 13.72 25.90
N ASP A 357 0.37 13.59 26.43
CA ASP A 357 -0.16 12.32 26.97
C ASP A 357 -0.19 11.19 25.93
N ASP A 358 -0.48 11.51 24.67
CA ASP A 358 -0.45 10.52 23.59
C ASP A 358 0.97 10.02 23.36
N VAL A 359 1.96 10.92 23.38
CA VAL A 359 3.37 10.59 23.16
C VAL A 359 3.98 9.88 24.37
N ASP A 360 3.63 10.26 25.58
CA ASP A 360 4.09 9.60 26.81
C ASP A 360 3.71 8.11 26.82
N ARG A 361 2.52 7.77 26.33
CA ARG A 361 2.10 6.37 26.16
C ARG A 361 2.98 5.62 25.16
N LEU A 362 3.40 6.27 24.08
CA LEU A 362 4.31 5.69 23.08
C LEU A 362 5.74 5.55 23.62
N MET A 363 6.19 6.53 24.41
CA MET A 363 7.53 6.54 25.03
C MET A 363 7.75 5.35 25.96
N VAL A 364 6.73 4.87 26.67
CA VAL A 364 6.82 3.64 27.50
C VAL A 364 7.28 2.43 26.66
N PHE A 365 6.84 2.32 25.41
CA PHE A 365 7.26 1.24 24.52
C PHE A 365 8.67 1.45 23.99
N TYR A 366 9.02 2.69 23.65
CA TYR A 366 10.38 3.04 23.24
C TYR A 366 11.40 2.67 24.32
N GLU A 367 11.15 3.07 25.56
CA GLU A 367 12.02 2.78 26.70
C GLU A 367 12.17 1.27 26.94
N ARG A 368 11.09 0.50 26.80
CA ARG A 368 11.12 -0.97 26.90
C ARG A 368 11.88 -1.63 25.74
N GLY A 369 11.81 -1.06 24.53
CA GLY A 369 12.60 -1.54 23.39
C GLY A 369 14.08 -1.23 23.57
N ARG A 370 14.38 -0.02 24.05
CA ARG A 370 15.72 0.48 24.35
C ARG A 370 16.46 -0.35 25.39
N THR A 371 15.80 -0.83 26.46
CA THR A 371 16.48 -1.67 27.47
C THR A 371 17.06 -2.97 26.90
N ASN A 372 16.60 -3.40 25.73
CA ASN A 372 17.06 -4.61 25.03
C ASN A 372 17.87 -4.30 23.75
N GLY A 373 18.32 -3.05 23.54
CA GLY A 373 19.04 -2.66 22.32
C GLY A 373 19.61 -1.24 22.34
N SER A 374 19.94 -0.70 21.16
CA SER A 374 20.33 0.69 20.94
C SER A 374 19.11 1.59 20.62
N PHE A 375 19.33 2.79 20.10
CA PHE A 375 18.28 3.73 19.66
C PHE A 375 17.26 3.09 18.68
N ASP A 376 17.71 2.48 17.58
CA ASP A 376 16.83 1.97 16.52
C ASP A 376 15.93 0.79 16.99
N PRO A 377 16.44 -0.22 17.73
CA PRO A 377 15.57 -1.24 18.31
C PRO A 377 14.52 -0.70 19.29
N GLY A 378 14.76 0.46 19.92
CA GLY A 378 13.77 1.18 20.72
C GLY A 378 12.60 1.69 19.89
N LEU A 379 12.89 2.20 18.68
CA LEU A 379 11.89 2.66 17.71
C LEU A 379 11.32 1.54 16.83
N ARG A 380 11.83 0.30 16.94
CA ARG A 380 11.18 -0.88 16.38
C ARG A 380 9.80 -0.98 17.00
N TRP A 381 8.78 -0.61 16.24
CA TRP A 381 7.39 -0.59 16.68
C TRP A 381 6.96 -2.01 17.06
N ARG A 382 7.17 -2.39 18.33
CA ARG A 382 6.64 -3.61 18.95
C ARG A 382 5.19 -3.39 19.37
N CYS A 383 4.46 -2.72 18.51
CA CYS A 383 3.18 -2.19 18.84
C CYS A 383 2.12 -3.01 18.13
N GLY A 384 1.83 -4.17 18.72
CA GLY A 384 0.47 -4.67 18.59
C GLY A 384 -0.56 -3.62 19.05
N ASP A 385 -0.18 -2.79 20.03
CA ASP A 385 -1.09 -1.85 20.67
C ASP A 385 -1.07 -0.41 20.11
N CYS A 386 -0.04 0.03 19.39
CA CYS A 386 -0.09 1.33 18.70
C CYS A 386 -1.00 1.28 17.46
N TRP A 387 -1.13 0.09 16.86
CA TRP A 387 -2.11 -0.18 15.80
C TRP A 387 -3.50 -0.52 16.37
N SER A 388 -3.59 -0.96 17.64
CA SER A 388 -4.86 -1.16 18.36
C SER A 388 -5.35 0.08 19.11
N ALA A 389 -4.51 1.12 19.23
CA ALA A 389 -4.89 2.40 19.79
C ALA A 389 -6.15 2.88 19.07
N ARG A 390 -7.20 3.09 19.85
CA ARG A 390 -8.63 3.26 19.51
C ARG A 390 -8.98 4.29 18.41
N ASN A 391 -8.00 4.87 17.74
CA ASN A 391 -8.12 5.95 16.76
C ASN A 391 -7.61 5.60 15.36
N PHE A 392 -7.09 4.40 15.10
CA PHE A 392 -6.78 3.97 13.71
C PHE A 392 -8.04 3.74 12.85
N SER A 393 -9.20 3.77 13.49
CA SER A 393 -10.51 3.38 12.95
C SER A 393 -11.51 4.53 12.84
N SER A 394 -11.07 5.79 12.89
CA SER A 394 -11.93 6.91 12.51
C SER A 394 -11.15 8.01 11.81
N VAL A 395 -11.53 8.24 10.56
CA VAL A 395 -11.86 9.53 9.90
C VAL A 395 -11.71 9.26 8.40
N SER A 396 -12.68 8.55 7.84
CA SER A 396 -12.98 8.59 6.40
C SER A 396 -14.06 9.64 6.21
N SER A 397 -13.67 10.91 6.08
CA SER A 397 -14.49 12.00 5.51
C SER A 397 -13.73 13.34 5.55
N ALA A 398 -12.55 13.42 4.92
CA ALA A 398 -11.90 14.73 4.75
C ALA A 398 -10.97 14.79 3.52
N THR A 399 -11.37 14.22 2.38
CA THR A 399 -10.76 14.58 1.08
C THR A 399 -11.71 14.33 -0.09
N ARG A 400 -12.82 15.06 -0.12
CA ARG A 400 -13.38 15.52 -1.40
C ARG A 400 -13.09 17.02 -1.49
N ARG A 401 -11.92 17.35 -2.03
CA ARG A 401 -11.80 18.60 -2.76
C ARG A 401 -12.52 18.36 -4.09
N ILE A 402 -13.59 19.12 -4.32
CA ILE A 402 -13.96 19.55 -5.67
C ILE A 402 -12.98 20.65 -6.05
#